data_AF-A0A0B5KXJ7-F1
#
_entry.id   AF-A0A0B5KXJ7-F1
#
_cell.length_a   1.000
_cell.length_b   1.000
_cell.length_c   1.000
_cell.angle_alpha   90.00
_cell.angle_beta   90.00
_cell.angle_gamma   90.00
#
_symmetry.space_group_name_H-M   'P 1'
#
loop_
_entity.id
_entity.type
_entity.pdbx_description
1 polymer ?
#
loop_
_entity_poly.entity_id
_entity_poly.type
_entity_poly.pdbx_seq_one_letter_code
_entity_poly.pdbx_strand_id
1 'polypeptide(L)'
;MAFLLLHNYTDFINSSKKSAENKIVYLIQTFIKETENKLAYSELELSVIFDYINNGDNNIFKSTNLNSKNLLSKLKGIAWDLFHIRTSEDQIALRNTNSKEVFLHSIFTADKGLSNVINNYSISRMLAHEEKLYVYRDNNIFKKLSKDKATKIQELLEKDRNSRISNVREAKYNIQENIDIYEKYINEMI
;
A
#
# COMPACT_ATOMS: atom_id res chain seq x y z
N MET A 1 -4.42 6.83 0.40
CA MET A 1 -4.51 5.35 0.36
C MET A 1 -3.55 4.64 1.33
N ALA A 2 -2.22 4.69 1.11
CA ALA A 2 -1.24 4.09 2.04
C ALA A 2 -1.36 4.63 3.47
N PHE A 3 -1.65 5.93 3.62
CA PHE A 3 -1.85 6.56 4.93
C PHE A 3 -3.05 5.99 5.72
N LEU A 4 -4.22 5.83 5.09
CA LEU A 4 -5.41 5.25 5.74
C LEU A 4 -5.14 3.80 6.16
N LEU A 5 -4.45 3.04 5.32
CA LEU A 5 -4.08 1.66 5.62
C LEU A 5 -3.07 1.59 6.79
N LEU A 6 -2.18 2.58 6.92
CA LEU A 6 -1.22 2.71 8.02
C LEU A 6 -1.80 3.32 9.30
N HIS A 7 -2.87 4.12 9.19
CA HIS A 7 -3.62 4.63 10.33
C HIS A 7 -4.45 3.53 10.98
N ASN A 8 -5.17 2.73 10.18
CA ASN A 8 -5.95 1.59 10.69
C ASN A 8 -5.06 0.52 11.32
N TYR A 9 -3.79 0.48 10.90
CA TYR A 9 -2.77 -0.34 11.50
C TYR A 9 -2.51 0.04 12.98
N THR A 10 -2.51 1.32 13.35
CA THR A 10 -2.19 1.73 14.73
C THR A 10 -3.23 1.36 15.76
N ASP A 11 -4.51 1.53 15.44
CA ASP A 11 -5.61 1.20 16.36
C ASP A 11 -5.69 -0.30 16.62
N PHE A 12 -5.19 -1.08 15.66
CA PHE A 12 -5.32 -2.52 15.67
C PHE A 12 -4.12 -3.27 16.28
N ILE A 13 -2.90 -2.75 16.12
CA ILE A 13 -1.69 -3.32 16.75
C ILE A 13 -1.79 -3.30 18.27
N ASN A 14 -2.34 -2.21 18.81
CA ASN A 14 -2.43 -2.00 20.25
C ASN A 14 -3.48 -2.89 20.94
N SER A 15 -4.42 -3.46 20.18
CA SER A 15 -5.62 -4.09 20.75
C SER A 15 -5.69 -5.62 20.63
N SER A 16 -4.86 -6.28 19.81
CA SER A 16 -5.07 -7.72 19.52
C SER A 16 -3.86 -8.66 19.73
N LYS A 17 -4.08 -9.74 20.50
CA LYS A 17 -3.19 -10.92 20.62
C LYS A 17 -3.23 -11.84 19.38
N LYS A 18 -3.70 -11.34 18.23
CA LYS A 18 -3.87 -12.14 17.01
C LYS A 18 -2.52 -12.39 16.33
N SER A 19 -2.39 -13.52 15.63
CA SER A 19 -1.23 -13.81 14.77
C SER A 19 -1.10 -12.78 13.63
N ALA A 20 0.10 -12.61 13.06
CA ALA A 20 0.37 -11.63 12.00
C ALA A 20 -0.56 -11.78 10.78
N GLU A 21 -0.87 -13.01 10.38
CA GLU A 21 -1.78 -13.27 9.25
C GLU A 21 -3.21 -12.84 9.57
N ASN A 22 -3.71 -13.19 10.76
CA ASN A 22 -5.04 -12.75 11.21
C ASN A 22 -5.09 -11.24 11.37
N LYS A 23 -3.95 -10.62 11.69
CA LYS A 23 -3.80 -9.18 11.76
C LYS A 23 -3.96 -8.50 10.40
N ILE A 24 -3.30 -9.01 9.36
CA ILE A 24 -3.47 -8.49 8.00
C ILE A 24 -4.88 -8.71 7.45
N VAL A 25 -5.49 -9.89 7.66
CA VAL A 25 -6.88 -10.13 7.24
C VAL A 25 -7.82 -9.09 7.83
N TYR A 26 -7.70 -8.83 9.13
CA TYR A 26 -8.53 -7.83 9.80
C TYR A 26 -8.27 -6.42 9.28
N LEU A 27 -7.00 -6.04 9.11
CA LEU A 27 -6.64 -4.73 8.55
C LEU A 27 -7.31 -4.48 7.19
N ILE A 28 -7.30 -5.47 6.30
CA ILE A 28 -7.95 -5.39 4.99
C ILE A 28 -9.47 -5.26 5.13
N GLN A 29 -10.09 -6.03 6.02
CA GLN A 29 -11.53 -5.94 6.26
C GLN A 29 -11.93 -4.56 6.78
N THR A 30 -11.18 -4.01 7.74
CA THR A 30 -11.42 -2.67 8.30
C THR A 30 -11.21 -1.60 7.24
N PHE A 31 -10.11 -1.66 6.48
CA PHE A 31 -9.85 -0.74 5.39
C PHE A 31 -10.97 -0.76 4.33
N ILE A 32 -11.41 -1.93 3.91
CA ILE A 32 -12.54 -2.07 2.97
C ILE A 32 -13.80 -1.43 3.56
N LYS A 33 -14.10 -1.70 4.84
CA LYS A 33 -15.29 -1.15 5.51
C LYS A 33 -15.25 0.38 5.57
N GLU A 34 -14.15 0.95 6.05
CA GLU A 34 -14.02 2.40 6.28
C GLU A 34 -13.92 3.21 4.99
N THR A 35 -13.31 2.63 3.96
CA THR A 35 -13.24 3.27 2.64
C THR A 35 -14.51 3.06 1.83
N GLU A 36 -15.54 2.44 2.42
CA GLU A 36 -16.75 1.98 1.72
C GLU A 36 -16.41 1.20 0.46
N ASN A 37 -15.27 0.51 0.48
CA ASN A 37 -14.74 -0.26 -0.61
C ASN A 37 -14.44 0.54 -1.89
N LYS A 38 -14.25 1.85 -1.76
CA LYS A 38 -13.97 2.75 -2.88
C LYS A 38 -12.49 2.79 -3.26
N LEU A 39 -11.62 2.36 -2.36
CA LEU A 39 -10.17 2.44 -2.57
C LEU A 39 -9.57 1.07 -2.92
N ALA A 40 -8.60 1.10 -3.83
CA ALA A 40 -7.70 -0.03 -4.05
C ALA A 40 -6.74 -0.18 -2.85
N TYR A 41 -6.06 -1.31 -2.77
CA TYR A 41 -4.95 -1.56 -1.86
C TYR A 41 -3.72 -1.90 -2.71
N SER A 42 -2.55 -2.05 -2.08
CA SER A 42 -1.37 -2.57 -2.77
C SER A 42 -0.93 -3.86 -2.17
N GLU A 43 -0.39 -4.72 -3.02
CA GLU A 43 0.42 -5.84 -2.60
C GLU A 43 1.69 -5.39 -1.85
N LEU A 44 2.36 -4.32 -2.29
CA LEU A 44 3.58 -3.80 -1.68
C LEU A 44 3.34 -3.35 -0.23
N GLU A 45 2.44 -2.40 -0.02
CA GLU A 45 2.09 -1.84 1.29
C GLU A 45 1.68 -2.94 2.28
N LEU A 46 0.88 -3.91 1.84
CA LEU A 46 0.48 -5.05 2.69
C LEU A 46 1.68 -5.94 3.05
N SER A 47 2.59 -6.18 2.11
CA SER A 47 3.79 -6.99 2.33
C SER A 47 4.74 -6.32 3.32
N VAL A 48 4.92 -5.00 3.18
CA VAL A 48 5.73 -4.15 4.06
C VAL A 48 5.19 -4.17 5.49
N ILE A 49 3.87 -4.03 5.64
CA ILE A 49 3.21 -4.05 6.95
C ILE A 49 3.26 -5.46 7.57
N PHE A 50 3.03 -6.51 6.79
CA PHE A 50 3.07 -7.88 7.31
C PHE A 50 4.43 -8.22 7.93
N ASP A 51 5.54 -7.93 7.23
CA ASP A 51 6.88 -8.22 7.76
C ASP A 51 7.17 -7.44 9.04
N TYR A 52 6.66 -6.21 9.14
CA TYR A 52 6.76 -5.44 10.37
C TYR A 52 5.97 -6.09 11.52
N ILE A 53 4.74 -6.55 11.27
CA ILE A 53 3.93 -7.24 12.28
C ILE A 53 4.56 -8.55 12.72
N ASN A 54 5.09 -9.32 11.77
CA ASN A 54 5.49 -10.70 12.00
C ASN A 54 6.83 -10.80 12.74
N ASN A 55 7.81 -10.00 12.33
CA ASN A 55 9.20 -10.14 12.79
C ASN A 55 9.80 -8.84 13.35
N GLY A 56 9.10 -7.70 13.23
CA GLY A 56 9.70 -6.38 13.52
C GLY A 56 10.78 -5.97 12.52
N ASP A 57 10.95 -6.71 11.42
CA ASP A 57 12.14 -6.67 10.56
C ASP A 57 12.09 -5.66 9.40
N ASN A 58 11.17 -4.69 9.44
CA ASN A 58 11.16 -3.62 8.46
C ASN A 58 11.72 -2.32 9.03
N ASN A 59 12.94 -1.97 8.60
CA ASN A 59 13.66 -0.76 9.01
C ASN A 59 12.86 0.53 8.80
N ILE A 60 11.94 0.57 7.83
CA ILE A 60 11.08 1.73 7.58
C ILE A 60 10.17 2.05 8.78
N PHE A 61 9.85 1.05 9.60
CA PHE A 61 9.07 1.21 10.83
C PHE A 61 9.91 1.20 12.12
N LYS A 62 11.24 1.08 12.04
CA LYS A 62 12.09 1.11 13.25
C LYS A 62 11.99 2.43 14.01
N SER A 63 11.71 3.52 13.31
CA SER A 63 11.49 4.83 13.94
C SER A 63 10.07 4.97 14.54
N THR A 64 9.09 4.16 14.10
CA THR A 64 7.71 4.16 14.60
C THR A 64 7.58 3.33 15.87
N ASN A 65 8.18 3.80 16.96
CA ASN A 65 7.74 3.36 18.29
C ASN A 65 6.26 3.70 18.46
N LEU A 66 5.43 2.69 18.68
CA LEU A 66 3.96 2.79 18.81
C LEU A 66 3.53 3.71 19.97
N ASN A 67 4.40 3.92 20.97
CA ASN A 67 4.19 4.83 22.08
C ASN A 67 4.77 6.24 21.86
N SER A 68 5.27 6.54 20.65
CA SER A 68 5.88 7.85 20.39
C SER A 68 4.82 8.91 20.13
N LYS A 69 4.96 10.09 20.76
CA LYS A 69 4.08 11.26 20.57
C LYS A 69 3.89 11.69 19.11
N ASN A 70 4.77 11.25 18.21
CA ASN A 70 4.79 11.61 16.80
C ASN A 70 4.45 10.43 15.87
N LEU A 71 3.79 9.38 16.36
CA LEU A 71 3.45 8.18 15.58
C LEU A 71 2.73 8.53 14.27
N LEU A 72 1.69 9.36 14.33
CA LEU A 72 0.92 9.76 13.15
C LEU A 72 1.79 10.46 12.09
N SER A 73 2.66 11.39 12.52
CA SER A 73 3.58 12.10 11.63
C SER A 73 4.57 11.14 10.96
N LYS A 74 5.08 10.15 11.70
CA LYS A 74 5.96 9.13 11.13
C LYS A 74 5.23 8.24 10.12
N LEU A 75 4.00 7.83 10.42
CA LEU A 75 3.18 7.05 9.48
C LEU A 75 2.84 7.84 8.22
N LYS A 76 2.61 9.16 8.33
CA LYS A 76 2.51 10.05 7.15
C LYS A 76 3.78 9.99 6.31
N GLY A 77 4.96 10.06 6.94
CA GLY A 77 6.25 9.92 6.24
C GLY A 77 6.36 8.60 5.49
N ILE A 78 6.08 7.48 6.17
CA ILE A 78 6.12 6.14 5.55
C ILE A 78 5.10 6.01 4.42
N ALA A 79 3.89 6.53 4.61
CA ALA A 79 2.86 6.55 3.58
C ALA A 79 3.34 7.33 2.35
N TRP A 80 4.02 8.46 2.56
CA TRP A 80 4.61 9.25 1.48
C TRP A 80 5.70 8.49 0.75
N ASP A 81 6.61 7.84 1.47
CA ASP A 81 7.69 7.06 0.86
C ASP A 81 7.15 5.92 -0.03
N LEU A 82 6.17 5.17 0.48
CA LEU A 82 5.52 4.09 -0.28
C LEU A 82 4.72 4.63 -1.46
N PHE A 83 4.08 5.80 -1.30
CA PHE A 83 3.38 6.46 -2.40
C PHE A 83 4.35 6.87 -3.52
N HIS A 84 5.53 7.40 -3.21
CA HIS A 84 6.52 7.77 -4.24
C HIS A 84 6.99 6.56 -5.07
N ILE A 85 7.20 5.40 -4.43
CA ILE A 85 7.50 4.15 -5.16
C ILE A 85 6.38 3.87 -6.17
N ARG A 86 5.13 4.02 -5.73
CA ARG A 86 3.95 3.73 -6.54
C ARG A 86 3.74 4.73 -7.68
N THR A 87 3.98 6.01 -7.43
CA THR A 87 3.95 7.03 -8.48
C THR A 87 5.01 6.75 -9.55
N SER A 88 6.18 6.25 -9.16
CA SER A 88 7.21 5.82 -10.13
C SER A 88 6.68 4.71 -11.04
N GLU A 89 5.94 3.73 -10.51
CA GLU A 89 5.30 2.68 -11.30
C GLU A 89 4.25 3.24 -12.29
N ASP A 90 3.41 4.17 -11.83
CA ASP A 90 2.42 4.83 -12.68
C ASP A 90 3.08 5.65 -13.80
N GLN A 91 4.20 6.32 -13.51
CA GLN A 91 4.98 7.06 -14.50
C GLN A 91 5.64 6.12 -15.54
N ILE A 92 6.13 4.95 -15.11
CA ILE A 92 6.59 3.90 -16.04
C ILE A 92 5.42 3.53 -16.98
N ALA A 93 4.23 3.25 -16.44
CA ALA A 93 3.05 2.89 -17.24
C ALA A 93 2.74 3.94 -18.30
N LEU A 94 2.65 5.20 -17.88
CA LEU A 94 2.26 6.31 -18.74
C LEU A 94 3.28 6.52 -19.87
N ARG A 95 4.57 6.55 -19.56
CA ARG A 95 5.63 6.79 -20.55
C ARG A 95 5.82 5.65 -21.53
N ASN A 96 5.59 4.41 -21.11
CA ASN A 96 5.70 3.25 -21.99
C ASN A 96 4.44 3.02 -22.82
N THR A 97 3.32 3.67 -22.51
CA THR A 97 2.09 3.54 -23.30
C THR A 97 2.28 4.20 -24.66
N ASN A 98 2.08 3.43 -25.73
CA ASN A 98 2.26 3.86 -27.13
C ASN A 98 3.68 4.32 -27.50
N SER A 99 4.68 4.01 -26.66
CA SER A 99 6.08 4.28 -26.94
C SER A 99 6.73 3.13 -27.71
N LYS A 100 7.66 3.47 -28.61
CA LYS A 100 8.57 2.49 -29.25
C LYS A 100 9.82 2.23 -28.40
N GLU A 101 10.06 3.08 -27.41
CA GLU A 101 11.18 3.02 -26.48
C GLU A 101 10.72 2.51 -25.12
N VAL A 102 11.64 1.87 -24.39
CA VAL A 102 11.40 1.42 -23.01
C VAL A 102 11.93 2.45 -22.02
N PHE A 103 11.03 3.03 -21.24
CA PHE A 103 11.37 3.96 -20.16
C PHE A 103 11.38 3.24 -18.81
N LEU A 104 12.51 3.33 -18.10
CA LEU A 104 12.66 2.82 -16.74
C LEU A 104 12.90 4.00 -15.79
N HIS A 105 12.29 3.93 -14.61
CA HIS A 105 12.54 4.88 -13.53
C HIS A 105 13.39 4.22 -12.45
N SER A 106 14.22 5.02 -11.77
CA SER A 106 15.03 4.59 -10.66
C SER A 106 14.84 5.56 -9.49
N ILE A 107 14.81 5.02 -8.27
CA ILE A 107 14.72 5.79 -7.03
C ILE A 107 16.07 5.68 -6.34
N PHE A 108 16.69 6.83 -6.09
CA PHE A 108 17.91 6.95 -5.29
C PHE A 108 17.55 7.55 -3.93
N THR A 109 17.94 6.88 -2.86
CA THR A 109 17.67 7.35 -1.50
C THR A 109 18.84 7.03 -0.58
N ALA A 110 19.16 7.98 0.31
CA ALA A 110 20.07 7.75 1.43
C ALA A 110 19.33 7.18 2.66
N ASP A 111 18.00 7.15 2.63
CA ASP A 111 17.19 6.57 3.69
C ASP A 111 17.30 5.04 3.66
N LYS A 112 17.84 4.48 4.76
CA LYS A 112 18.06 3.04 4.89
C LYS A 112 16.76 2.25 5.00
N GLY A 113 15.70 2.84 5.52
CA GLY A 113 14.37 2.24 5.62
C GLY A 113 13.75 2.07 4.23
N LEU A 114 13.73 3.14 3.45
CA LEU A 114 13.22 3.15 2.08
C LEU A 114 14.08 2.28 1.15
N SER A 115 15.41 2.35 1.27
CA SER A 115 16.32 1.48 0.52
C SER A 115 16.04 0.00 0.80
N ASN A 116 15.80 -0.37 2.07
CA ASN A 116 15.45 -1.73 2.44
C ASN A 116 14.11 -2.17 1.81
N VAL A 117 13.11 -1.29 1.77
CA VAL A 117 11.83 -1.58 1.10
C VAL A 117 12.03 -1.79 -0.40
N ILE A 118 12.75 -0.90 -1.09
CA ILE A 118 12.99 -1.02 -2.53
C ILE A 118 13.72 -2.33 -2.86
N ASN A 119 14.71 -2.71 -2.05
CA ASN A 119 15.48 -3.93 -2.28
C ASN A 119 14.70 -5.20 -1.94
N ASN A 120 13.95 -5.22 -0.83
CA ASN A 120 13.21 -6.41 -0.39
C ASN A 120 11.93 -6.66 -1.19
N TYR A 121 11.40 -5.63 -1.84
CA TYR A 121 10.17 -5.69 -2.63
C TYR A 121 10.40 -5.20 -4.06
N SER A 122 11.56 -5.54 -4.62
CA SER A 122 11.91 -5.23 -6.00
C SER A 122 10.93 -5.85 -6.99
N ILE A 123 10.66 -5.15 -8.09
CA ILE A 123 9.84 -5.64 -9.19
C ILE A 123 10.64 -6.71 -9.93
N SER A 124 10.20 -7.97 -9.89
CA SER A 124 10.86 -9.06 -10.62
C SER A 124 10.39 -9.12 -12.08
N ARG A 125 9.11 -8.80 -12.34
CA ARG A 125 8.53 -8.73 -13.69
C ARG A 125 7.52 -7.60 -13.76
N MET A 126 7.40 -6.98 -14.93
CA MET A 126 6.39 -5.97 -15.19
C MET A 126 5.82 -6.06 -16.61
N LEU A 127 4.58 -5.63 -16.78
CA LEU A 127 3.91 -5.46 -18.05
C LEU A 127 3.23 -4.08 -18.06
N ALA A 128 3.65 -3.22 -18.99
CA ALA A 128 2.97 -1.96 -19.27
C ALA A 128 1.94 -2.19 -20.39
N HIS A 129 0.66 -1.92 -20.10
CA HIS A 129 -0.42 -2.07 -21.07
C HIS A 129 -1.56 -1.12 -20.73
N GLU A 130 -2.08 -0.38 -21.72
CA GLU A 130 -3.19 0.58 -21.56
C GLU A 130 -3.04 1.52 -20.35
N GLU A 131 -1.91 2.24 -20.27
CA GLU A 131 -1.63 3.20 -19.19
C GLU A 131 -1.61 2.59 -17.77
N LYS A 132 -1.45 1.26 -17.70
CA LYS A 132 -1.32 0.52 -16.44
C LYS A 132 -0.03 -0.28 -16.41
N LEU A 133 0.60 -0.30 -15.23
CA LEU A 133 1.69 -1.20 -14.93
C LEU A 133 1.17 -2.36 -14.10
N TYR A 134 1.32 -3.56 -14.63
CA TYR A 134 1.12 -4.80 -13.89
C TYR A 134 2.48 -5.26 -13.39
N VAL A 135 2.66 -5.26 -12.08
CA VAL A 135 3.93 -5.61 -11.42
C VAL A 135 3.82 -6.95 -10.71
N TYR A 136 4.88 -7.74 -10.78
CA TYR A 136 5.03 -8.96 -10.00
C TYR A 136 6.27 -8.84 -9.12
N ARG A 137 6.09 -9.08 -7.82
CA ARG A 137 7.15 -9.12 -6.82
C ARG A 137 7.30 -10.52 -6.29
N ASP A 138 8.54 -10.99 -6.18
CA ASP A 138 8.79 -12.30 -5.58
C ASP A 138 8.43 -12.35 -4.11
N ASN A 139 8.69 -11.25 -3.38
CA ASN A 139 8.40 -11.13 -1.96
C ASN A 139 7.02 -10.52 -1.69
N ASN A 140 5.97 -11.10 -2.26
CA ASN A 140 4.61 -10.59 -2.12
C ASN A 140 3.85 -11.19 -0.94
N ILE A 141 2.80 -10.51 -0.50
CA ILE A 141 1.97 -10.90 0.64
C ILE A 141 1.36 -12.29 0.46
N PHE A 142 0.96 -12.68 -0.74
CA PHE A 142 0.31 -13.98 -0.99
C PHE A 142 1.26 -15.17 -0.83
N LYS A 143 2.58 -14.97 -1.01
CA LYS A 143 3.58 -16.00 -0.70
C LYS A 143 3.89 -16.12 0.79
N LYS A 144 3.54 -15.10 1.59
CA LYS A 144 3.83 -15.05 3.04
C LYS A 144 2.71 -15.61 3.90
N LEU A 145 1.53 -15.75 3.32
CA LEU A 145 0.33 -16.18 4.02
C LEU A 145 0.09 -17.67 3.82
N SER A 146 -0.49 -18.31 4.83
CA SER A 146 -1.09 -19.63 4.69
C SER A 146 -2.17 -19.62 3.60
N LYS A 147 -2.38 -20.78 2.97
CA LYS A 147 -3.30 -20.92 1.84
C LYS A 147 -4.71 -20.42 2.16
N ASP A 148 -5.24 -20.72 3.35
CA ASP A 148 -6.57 -20.28 3.79
C ASP A 148 -6.66 -18.75 3.92
N LYS A 149 -5.61 -18.08 4.42
CA LYS A 149 -5.56 -16.63 4.57
C LYS A 149 -5.39 -15.94 3.23
N ALA A 150 -4.52 -16.47 2.37
CA ALA A 150 -4.34 -15.97 1.01
C ALA A 150 -5.65 -16.03 0.22
N THR A 151 -6.35 -17.17 0.23
CA THR A 151 -7.66 -17.33 -0.43
C THR A 151 -8.68 -16.34 0.12
N LYS A 152 -8.81 -16.24 1.45
CA LYS A 152 -9.75 -15.31 2.08
C LYS A 152 -9.48 -13.85 1.70
N ILE A 153 -8.22 -13.47 1.64
CA ILE A 153 -7.83 -12.12 1.19
C ILE A 153 -8.21 -11.95 -0.28
N GLN A 154 -7.87 -12.88 -1.17
CA GLN A 154 -8.28 -12.81 -2.58
C GLN A 154 -9.81 -12.65 -2.73
N GLU A 155 -10.61 -13.40 -1.99
CA GLU A 155 -12.07 -13.28 -2.01
C GLU A 155 -12.56 -11.87 -1.61
N LEU A 156 -12.02 -11.28 -0.54
CA LEU A 156 -12.33 -9.92 -0.12
C LEU A 156 -11.99 -8.89 -1.22
N LEU A 157 -10.91 -9.16 -1.95
CA LEU A 157 -10.36 -8.27 -2.97
C LEU A 157 -10.91 -8.52 -4.37
N GLU A 158 -11.70 -9.57 -4.56
CA GLU A 158 -12.43 -9.84 -5.81
C GLU A 158 -13.90 -9.41 -5.70
N LYS A 159 -14.51 -9.54 -4.52
CA LYS A 159 -15.96 -9.31 -4.29
C LYS A 159 -16.52 -8.01 -4.90
N ASP A 160 -15.72 -6.95 -4.96
CA ASP A 160 -16.13 -5.63 -5.47
C ASP A 160 -15.06 -4.98 -6.36
N ARG A 161 -14.26 -5.81 -7.05
CA ARG A 161 -13.14 -5.37 -7.89
C ARG A 161 -13.57 -4.34 -8.93
N ASN A 162 -14.74 -4.54 -9.55
CA ASN A 162 -15.25 -3.66 -10.59
C ASN A 162 -15.63 -2.28 -10.04
N SER A 163 -16.22 -2.21 -8.85
CA SER A 163 -16.53 -0.95 -8.16
C SER A 163 -15.25 -0.16 -7.88
N ARG A 164 -14.23 -0.81 -7.30
CA ARG A 164 -12.91 -0.18 -7.07
C ARG A 164 -12.24 0.31 -8.35
N ILE A 165 -12.30 -0.46 -9.43
CA ILE A 165 -11.72 -0.04 -10.72
C ILE A 165 -12.48 1.17 -11.29
N SER A 166 -13.80 1.22 -11.16
CA SER A 166 -14.61 2.37 -11.58
C SER A 166 -14.25 3.62 -10.78
N ASN A 167 -14.20 3.50 -9.45
CA ASN A 167 -13.88 4.61 -8.55
C ASN A 167 -12.45 5.14 -8.77
N VAL A 168 -11.47 4.26 -9.00
CA VAL A 168 -10.09 4.70 -9.31
C VAL A 168 -10.02 5.42 -10.66
N ARG A 169 -10.82 5.00 -11.65
CA ARG A 169 -10.91 5.70 -12.93
C ARG A 169 -11.51 7.09 -12.75
N GLU A 170 -12.67 7.19 -12.11
CA GLU A 170 -13.30 8.48 -11.78
C GLU A 170 -12.37 9.38 -10.95
N ALA A 171 -11.68 8.81 -9.96
CA ALA A 171 -10.73 9.53 -9.12
C ALA A 171 -9.49 10.03 -9.88
N LYS A 172 -8.99 9.27 -10.86
CA LYS A 172 -7.92 9.73 -11.77
C LYS A 172 -8.36 10.96 -12.58
N TYR A 173 -9.65 11.08 -12.92
CA TYR A 173 -10.19 12.25 -13.61
C TYR A 173 -10.41 13.45 -12.66
N ASN A 174 -10.57 13.21 -11.35
CA ASN A 174 -10.85 14.24 -10.32
C ASN A 174 -9.77 14.29 -9.21
N ILE A 175 -8.49 14.38 -9.58
CA ILE A 175 -7.36 14.39 -8.62
C ILE A 175 -7.53 15.46 -7.52
N GLN A 176 -8.05 16.65 -7.86
CA GLN A 176 -8.23 17.73 -6.91
C GLN A 176 -9.30 17.41 -5.85
N GLU A 177 -10.46 16.90 -6.28
CA GLU A 177 -11.55 16.54 -5.38
C GLU A 177 -11.17 15.38 -4.45
N ASN A 178 -10.32 14.45 -4.92
CA ASN A 178 -9.79 13.39 -4.08
C ASN A 178 -8.82 13.92 -3.01
N ILE A 179 -7.93 14.86 -3.37
CA ILE A 179 -7.07 15.55 -2.40
C ILE A 179 -7.92 16.25 -1.35
N ASP A 180 -8.98 16.96 -1.76
CA ASP A 180 -9.88 17.67 -0.85
C ASP A 180 -10.65 16.71 0.07
N ILE A 181 -11.09 15.54 -0.45
CA ILE A 181 -11.67 14.47 0.35
C ILE A 181 -10.64 13.91 1.34
N TYR A 182 -9.39 13.69 0.92
CA TYR A 182 -8.33 13.20 1.80
C TYR A 182 -8.02 14.21 2.90
N GLU A 183 -7.92 15.50 2.57
CA GLU A 183 -7.70 16.57 3.55
C GLU A 183 -8.89 16.69 4.50
N LYS A 184 -10.12 16.59 4.00
CA LYS A 184 -11.33 16.58 4.83
C LYS A 184 -11.37 15.42 5.81
N TYR A 185 -11.15 14.18 5.36
CA TYR A 185 -11.08 13.01 6.24
C TYR A 185 -9.95 13.13 7.27
N ILE A 186 -8.80 13.69 6.88
CA ILE A 186 -7.68 13.92 7.81
C ILE A 186 -8.05 14.99 8.84
N ASN A 187 -8.75 16.04 8.45
CA ASN A 187 -9.12 17.16 9.31
C ASN A 187 -10.30 16.85 10.25
N GLU A 188 -11.22 15.97 9.83
CA GLU A 188 -12.32 15.49 10.68
C GLU A 188 -11.86 14.47 11.74
N MET A 189 -10.63 13.96 11.64
CA MET A 189 -10.03 12.99 12.57
C MET A 189 -8.98 13.59 13.54
N ILE A 190 -8.77 14.92 13.51
CA ILE A 190 -7.94 15.69 14.47
C ILE A 190 -8.86 16.40 15.46
#